data_AF-A0A7X7PFM1-F1
#
_entry.id   AF-A0A7X7PFM1-F1
#
_cell.length_a   1.000
_cell.length_b   1.000
_cell.length_c   1.000
_cell.angle_alpha   90.00
_cell.angle_beta   90.00
_cell.angle_gamma   90.00
#
_symmetry.space_group_name_H-M   'P 1'
#
loop_
_entity.id
_entity.type
_entity.pdbx_description
1 polymer ?
#
loop_
_entity_poly.entity_id
_entity_poly.type
_entity_poly.pdbx_seq_one_letter_code
_entity_poly.pdbx_strand_id
1 'polypeptide(L)'
;MMDRCDAIRDDLPLLAAGVLDADRARQVEQHLQVCEECGEEQSLIVLLRSPIAVPADLEGRLRNAVGRASAPSAVRRWRTAAAAAVAVIVVGASGLLVAQRRNELAVDIAGSDAAVLGWAARVDPVLHGGIGLDALTDEELELLLAEMQT
;
A
#
# COMPACT_ATOMS: atom_id res chain seq x y z
N MET A 1 -7.99 -35.92 30.40
CA MET A 1 -9.10 -35.16 29.79
C MET A 1 -8.59 -34.13 28.77
N MET A 2 -7.36 -33.62 28.91
CA MET A 2 -6.67 -32.77 27.91
C MET A 2 -6.50 -33.40 26.52
N ASP A 3 -6.08 -34.67 26.39
CA ASP A 3 -5.83 -35.29 25.07
C ASP A 3 -7.01 -35.25 24.09
N ARG A 4 -8.24 -35.15 24.63
CA ARG A 4 -9.44 -35.02 23.80
C ARG A 4 -9.68 -33.59 23.33
N CYS A 5 -9.33 -32.58 24.14
CA CYS A 5 -9.48 -31.18 23.76
C CYS A 5 -8.47 -30.81 22.66
N ASP A 6 -7.23 -31.32 22.71
CA ASP A 6 -6.23 -31.04 21.67
C ASP A 6 -6.68 -31.55 20.29
N ALA A 7 -7.18 -32.78 20.22
CA ALA A 7 -7.71 -33.33 18.97
C ALA A 7 -8.97 -32.62 18.48
N ILE A 8 -9.75 -31.99 19.37
CA ILE A 8 -10.92 -31.19 19.00
C ILE A 8 -10.49 -29.82 18.47
N ARG A 9 -9.49 -29.19 19.10
CA ARG A 9 -8.92 -27.90 18.69
C ARG A 9 -8.41 -27.92 17.26
N ASP A 10 -7.75 -29.00 16.86
CA ASP A 10 -7.29 -29.18 15.47
C ASP A 10 -8.45 -29.23 14.46
N ASP A 11 -9.64 -29.66 14.88
CA ASP A 11 -10.83 -29.77 14.03
C ASP A 11 -11.72 -28.51 14.02
N LEU A 12 -11.58 -27.59 14.99
CA LEU A 12 -12.41 -26.38 15.07
C LEU A 12 -12.33 -25.50 13.80
N PRO A 13 -11.14 -25.26 13.20
CA PRO A 13 -11.06 -24.52 11.93
C PRO A 13 -11.74 -25.26 10.78
N LEU A 14 -11.64 -26.59 10.75
CA LEU A 14 -12.25 -27.44 9.72
C LEU A 14 -13.78 -27.47 9.86
N LEU A 15 -14.28 -27.49 11.09
CA LEU A 15 -15.71 -27.33 11.40
C LEU A 15 -16.21 -25.96 10.94
N ALA A 16 -15.50 -24.88 11.28
CA ALA A 16 -15.86 -23.53 10.86
C ALA A 16 -15.78 -23.32 9.33
N ALA A 17 -14.91 -24.07 8.65
CA ALA A 17 -14.83 -24.10 7.20
C ALA A 17 -15.91 -24.96 6.53
N GLY A 18 -16.61 -25.81 7.30
CA GLY A 18 -17.64 -26.73 6.80
C GLY A 18 -17.07 -27.88 5.96
N VAL A 19 -15.82 -28.30 6.24
CA VAL A 19 -15.10 -29.32 5.44
C VAL A 19 -14.95 -30.66 6.16
N LEU A 20 -15.36 -30.76 7.43
CA LEU A 20 -15.41 -32.03 8.15
C LEU A 20 -16.50 -32.95 7.58
N ASP A 21 -16.26 -34.25 7.65
CA ASP A 21 -17.32 -35.23 7.41
C ASP A 21 -18.41 -35.16 8.48
N ALA A 22 -19.60 -35.66 8.15
CA ALA A 22 -20.79 -35.51 8.99
C ALA A 22 -20.70 -36.25 10.33
N ASP A 23 -19.92 -37.34 10.41
CA ASP A 23 -19.73 -38.08 11.67
C ASP A 23 -18.76 -37.34 12.58
N ARG A 24 -17.64 -36.84 12.03
CA ARG A 24 -16.66 -36.06 12.77
C ARG A 24 -17.22 -34.73 13.25
N ALA A 25 -17.95 -34.01 12.40
CA ALA A 25 -18.62 -32.76 12.77
C ALA A 25 -19.55 -32.95 13.98
N ARG A 26 -20.39 -34.00 13.97
CA ARG A 26 -21.26 -34.35 15.10
C ARG A 26 -20.48 -34.61 16.39
N GLN A 27 -19.34 -35.29 16.27
CA GLN A 27 -18.49 -35.62 17.42
C GLN A 27 -17.89 -34.35 18.05
N VAL A 28 -17.45 -33.40 17.22
CA VAL A 28 -16.93 -32.12 17.66
C VAL A 28 -18.05 -31.29 18.31
N GLU A 29 -19.20 -31.18 17.67
CA GLU A 29 -20.37 -30.46 18.20
C GLU A 29 -20.82 -31.01 19.57
N GLN A 30 -20.81 -32.32 19.76
CA GLN A 30 -21.10 -32.94 21.06
C GLN A 30 -20.08 -32.54 22.13
N HIS A 31 -18.80 -32.41 21.77
CA HIS A 31 -17.78 -31.95 22.70
C HIS A 31 -17.98 -30.48 23.10
N LEU A 32 -18.33 -29.62 22.14
CA LEU A 32 -18.60 -28.20 22.37
C LEU A 32 -19.77 -27.96 23.33
N GLN A 33 -20.71 -28.89 23.45
CA GLN A 33 -21.80 -28.80 24.44
C GLN A 33 -21.34 -29.03 25.88
N VAL A 34 -20.15 -29.62 26.08
CA VAL A 34 -19.64 -30.03 27.40
C VAL A 34 -18.39 -29.23 27.80
N CYS A 35 -17.58 -28.81 26.84
CA CYS A 35 -16.34 -28.06 27.08
C CYS A 35 -16.50 -26.59 26.69
N GLU A 36 -16.56 -25.72 27.70
CA GLU A 36 -16.68 -24.26 27.53
C GLU A 36 -15.46 -23.67 26.82
N GLU A 37 -14.24 -24.09 27.18
CA GLU A 37 -12.99 -23.60 26.56
C GLU A 37 -12.96 -23.83 25.04
N CYS A 38 -13.31 -25.03 24.58
CA CYS A 38 -13.41 -25.32 23.14
C CYS A 38 -14.57 -24.55 22.47
N GLY A 39 -15.66 -24.29 23.21
CA GLY A 39 -16.78 -23.47 22.74
C GLY A 39 -16.40 -22.00 22.52
N GLU A 40 -15.64 -21.43 23.45
CA GLU A 40 -15.10 -20.06 23.35
C GLU A 40 -14.14 -19.95 22.15
N GLU A 41 -13.22 -20.90 21.99
CA GLU A 41 -12.29 -20.93 20.86
C GLU A 41 -13.03 -21.03 19.52
N GLN A 42 -14.04 -21.91 19.42
CA GLN A 42 -14.88 -22.01 18.22
C GLN A 42 -15.59 -20.69 17.91
N SER A 43 -16.11 -19.99 18.93
CA SER A 43 -16.77 -18.70 18.73
C SER A 43 -15.83 -17.63 18.17
N LEU A 44 -14.57 -17.65 18.61
CA LEU A 44 -13.52 -16.74 18.15
C LEU A 44 -13.14 -17.05 16.70
N ILE A 45 -13.01 -18.32 16.33
CA ILE A 45 -12.76 -18.75 14.96
C ILE A 45 -13.89 -18.30 14.02
N VAL A 46 -15.16 -18.48 14.43
CA VAL A 46 -16.33 -18.04 13.65
C VAL A 46 -16.34 -16.52 13.48
N LEU A 47 -16.00 -15.77 14.54
CA LEU A 47 -15.90 -14.31 14.47
C LEU A 47 -14.83 -13.86 13.49
N LEU A 48 -13.62 -14.44 13.56
CA LEU A 48 -12.50 -14.09 12.67
C LEU A 48 -12.76 -14.44 11.20
N ARG A 49 -13.53 -15.52 10.96
CA ARG A 49 -13.90 -15.96 9.60
C ARG A 49 -15.13 -15.22 9.05
N SER A 50 -15.81 -14.42 9.87
CA SER A 50 -17.00 -13.70 9.44
C SER A 50 -16.66 -12.80 8.25
N PRO A 51 -17.41 -12.87 7.15
CA PRO A 51 -17.11 -12.09 5.96
C PRO A 51 -17.17 -10.61 6.30
N ILE A 52 -16.09 -9.89 6.04
CA ILE A 52 -16.09 -8.43 6.12
C ILE A 52 -17.02 -7.93 5.02
N ALA A 53 -17.99 -7.09 5.39
CA ALA A 53 -18.87 -6.45 4.43
C ALA A 53 -18.03 -5.67 3.41
N VAL A 54 -18.01 -6.16 2.17
CA VAL A 54 -17.34 -5.49 1.06
C VAL A 54 -18.22 -4.33 0.59
N PRO A 55 -17.74 -3.08 0.60
CA PRO A 55 -18.51 -1.96 0.06
C PRO A 55 -18.84 -2.20 -1.42
N ALA A 56 -20.09 -1.92 -1.82
CA ALA A 56 -20.57 -2.19 -3.18
C ALA A 56 -19.72 -1.54 -4.29
N ASP A 57 -19.04 -0.42 -3.99
CA ASP A 57 -18.19 0.33 -4.94
C ASP A 57 -16.68 0.09 -4.74
N LEU A 58 -16.27 -0.93 -3.97
CA LEU A 58 -14.85 -1.18 -3.72
C LEU A 58 -14.07 -1.42 -5.03
N GLU A 59 -14.66 -2.18 -5.96
CA GLU A 59 -14.06 -2.47 -7.26
C GLU A 59 -13.89 -1.20 -8.14
N GLY A 60 -14.87 -0.30 -8.09
CA GLY A 60 -14.80 1.00 -8.78
C GLY A 60 -13.71 1.88 -8.20
N ARG A 61 -13.63 1.95 -6.87
CA ARG A 61 -12.58 2.69 -6.15
C ARG A 61 -11.18 2.15 -6.45
N LEU A 62 -11.00 0.84 -6.49
CA LEU A 62 -9.74 0.17 -6.85
C LEU A 62 -9.34 0.48 -8.29
N ARG A 63 -10.23 0.29 -9.27
CA ARG A 63 -9.96 0.61 -10.68
C ARG A 63 -9.58 2.07 -10.88
N ASN A 64 -10.27 2.98 -10.20
CA ASN A 64 -9.97 4.41 -10.27
C ASN A 64 -8.64 4.77 -9.60
N ALA A 65 -8.27 4.11 -8.50
CA ALA A 65 -6.99 4.30 -7.85
C ALA A 65 -5.83 3.80 -8.74
N VAL A 66 -5.93 2.59 -9.26
CA VAL A 66 -4.92 1.99 -10.16
C VAL A 66 -4.80 2.80 -11.46
N GLY A 67 -5.93 3.16 -12.08
CA GLY A 67 -5.94 3.94 -13.31
C GLY A 67 -5.31 5.34 -13.17
N ARG A 68 -5.43 5.97 -11.99
CA ARG A 68 -4.75 7.24 -11.70
C ARG A 68 -3.26 7.08 -11.46
N ALA A 69 -2.84 5.99 -10.80
CA ALA A 69 -1.42 5.69 -10.58
C ALA A 69 -0.70 5.35 -11.90
N SER A 70 -1.36 4.64 -12.81
CA SER A 70 -0.80 4.29 -14.13
C SER A 70 -0.93 5.39 -15.19
N ALA A 71 -1.58 6.52 -14.89
CA ALA A 71 -1.73 7.60 -15.86
C ALA A 71 -0.35 8.27 -16.11
N PRO A 72 0.11 8.36 -17.38
CA PRO A 72 1.37 9.00 -17.73
C PRO A 72 1.25 10.54 -17.66
N SER A 73 0.94 11.09 -16.49
CA SER A 73 0.68 12.53 -16.33
C SER A 73 1.96 13.35 -16.19
N ALA A 74 3.04 12.77 -15.66
CA ALA A 74 4.31 13.49 -15.52
C ALA A 74 5.04 13.62 -16.87
N VAL A 75 5.19 12.51 -17.60
CA VAL A 75 5.94 12.48 -18.87
C VAL A 75 5.28 13.31 -19.97
N ARG A 76 3.94 13.34 -20.05
CA ARG A 76 3.21 14.15 -21.04
C ARG A 76 3.32 15.66 -20.77
N ARG A 77 3.29 16.08 -19.50
CA ARG A 77 3.44 17.51 -19.12
C ARG A 77 4.85 18.04 -19.42
N TRP A 78 5.88 17.20 -19.30
CA TRP A 78 7.27 17.58 -19.61
C TRP A 78 7.50 17.75 -21.11
N ARG A 79 6.85 16.94 -21.95
CA ARG A 79 6.91 17.09 -23.42
C ARG A 79 6.29 18.39 -23.92
N THR A 80 5.23 18.88 -23.27
CA THR A 80 4.65 20.19 -23.60
C THR A 80 5.46 21.37 -23.05
N ALA A 81 6.17 21.21 -21.93
CA ALA A 81 7.05 22.24 -21.39
C ALA A 81 8.32 22.43 -22.24
N ALA A 82 8.89 21.33 -22.77
CA ALA A 82 10.07 21.39 -23.63
C ALA A 82 9.85 22.15 -24.95
N ALA A 83 8.63 22.15 -25.48
CA ALA A 83 8.29 22.91 -26.69
C ALA A 83 8.25 24.43 -26.46
N ALA A 84 7.93 24.89 -25.25
CA ALA A 84 7.88 26.32 -24.93
C ALA A 84 9.27 26.93 -24.66
N ALA A 85 10.25 26.13 -24.22
CA ALA A 85 11.60 26.61 -23.91
C ALA A 85 12.41 27.02 -25.16
N VAL A 86 12.15 26.41 -26.33
CA VAL A 86 12.89 26.71 -27.57
C VAL A 86 12.52 28.09 -28.14
N ALA A 87 11.30 28.57 -27.91
CA ALA A 87 10.86 29.89 -28.38
C ALA A 87 11.46 31.06 -27.56
N VAL A 88 11.84 30.82 -26.30
CA VAL A 88 12.38 31.87 -25.41
C VAL A 88 13.86 32.17 -25.70
N ILE A 89 14.63 31.20 -26.21
CA ILE A 89 16.08 31.38 -26.45
C ILE A 89 16.34 32.36 -27.61
N VAL A 90 15.49 32.42 -28.63
CA VAL A 90 15.71 33.31 -29.79
C VAL A 90 15.32 34.78 -29.48
N VAL A 91 14.37 35.01 -28.58
CA VAL A 91 13.99 36.39 -28.15
C VAL A 91 14.89 36.90 -27.01
N GLY A 92 15.41 36.01 -26.15
CA GLY A 92 16.26 36.36 -25.01
C GLY A 92 17.62 36.96 -25.41
N ALA A 93 18.21 36.53 -26.51
CA ALA A 93 19.51 37.06 -26.97
C ALA A 93 19.43 38.54 -27.41
N SER A 94 18.26 38.99 -27.89
CA SER A 94 18.05 40.39 -28.29
C SER A 94 17.73 41.32 -27.11
N GLY A 95 17.12 40.79 -26.04
CA GLY A 95 16.74 41.56 -24.85
C GLY A 95 17.87 41.77 -23.84
N LEU A 96 18.85 40.86 -23.78
CA LEU A 96 19.96 40.92 -22.82
C LEU A 96 20.88 42.14 -23.03
N LEU A 97 21.01 42.64 -24.26
CA LEU A 97 21.78 43.86 -24.55
C LEU A 97 21.05 45.14 -24.09
N VAL A 98 19.73 45.11 -23.92
CA VAL A 98 18.92 46.26 -23.48
C VAL A 98 18.74 46.26 -21.96
N ALA A 99 18.65 45.09 -21.33
CA ALA A 99 18.41 44.95 -19.89
C ALA A 99 19.66 45.28 -19.03
N GLN A 100 20.88 45.21 -19.58
CA GLN A 100 22.09 45.62 -18.86
C GLN A 100 22.09 47.12 -18.46
N ARG A 101 21.18 47.93 -19.04
CA ARG A 101 20.92 49.33 -18.65
C ARG A 101 19.95 49.52 -17.47
N ARG A 102 19.30 48.46 -16.96
CA ARG A 102 18.29 48.54 -15.89
C ARG A 102 18.64 47.61 -14.72
N ASN A 103 19.92 47.48 -14.41
CA ASN A 103 20.42 46.69 -13.28
C ASN A 103 20.21 47.40 -11.93
N GLU A 104 18.98 47.75 -11.59
CA GLU A 104 18.53 48.02 -10.23
C GLU A 104 17.04 47.71 -10.18
N LEU A 105 16.64 46.47 -9.84
CA LEU A 105 15.48 46.19 -8.99
C LEU A 105 15.34 44.66 -8.80
N ALA A 106 15.61 44.27 -7.55
CA ALA A 106 15.35 43.03 -6.86
C ALA A 106 14.31 42.05 -7.44
N VAL A 107 14.64 40.75 -7.39
CA VAL A 107 13.68 39.65 -7.34
C VAL A 107 14.01 38.80 -6.12
N ASP A 108 13.10 38.87 -5.14
CA ASP A 108 12.94 37.98 -4.01
C ASP A 108 11.95 36.87 -4.42
N ILE A 109 12.27 35.61 -4.16
CA ILE A 109 11.36 34.47 -4.36
C ILE A 109 11.32 33.68 -3.06
N ALA A 110 10.33 34.00 -2.25
CA ALA A 110 9.88 33.18 -1.14
C ALA A 110 8.44 32.70 -1.41
N GLY A 111 8.22 31.38 -1.36
CA GLY A 111 6.89 30.82 -1.12
C GLY A 111 6.54 29.53 -1.88
N SER A 112 5.98 28.56 -1.13
CA SER A 112 5.36 27.28 -1.52
C SER A 112 6.33 26.12 -1.78
N ASP A 113 6.28 24.95 -1.12
CA ASP A 113 5.21 24.27 -0.38
C ASP A 113 5.81 23.31 0.68
N ALA A 114 5.67 23.62 1.97
CA ALA A 114 6.10 22.74 3.07
C ALA A 114 4.93 22.07 3.82
N ALA A 115 3.67 22.33 3.44
CA ALA A 115 2.51 21.94 4.24
C ALA A 115 1.91 20.55 3.90
N VAL A 116 2.30 19.92 2.79
CA VAL A 116 1.63 18.69 2.30
C VAL A 116 2.28 17.40 2.83
N LEU A 117 3.44 17.47 3.49
CA LEU A 117 4.23 16.28 3.89
C LEU A 117 4.12 15.90 5.38
N GLY A 118 3.27 16.57 6.16
CA GLY A 118 3.26 16.47 7.64
C GLY A 118 2.85 15.11 8.24
N TRP A 119 2.15 14.26 7.50
CA TRP A 119 1.76 12.91 7.96
C TRP A 119 2.67 11.81 7.38
N ALA A 120 3.18 11.99 6.15
CA ALA A 120 4.12 11.08 5.52
C ALA A 120 5.53 11.14 6.15
N ALA A 121 5.89 12.28 6.75
CA ALA A 121 7.17 12.44 7.44
C ALA A 121 7.21 11.86 8.87
N ARG A 122 6.08 11.35 9.39
CA ARG A 122 5.96 10.91 10.80
C ARG A 122 5.95 9.40 11.02
N VAL A 123 5.90 8.58 9.97
CA VAL A 123 5.76 7.13 10.09
C VAL A 123 6.93 6.44 9.39
N ASP A 124 7.45 5.39 10.04
CA ASP A 124 8.63 4.66 9.58
C ASP A 124 8.42 4.06 8.17
N PRO A 125 9.20 4.48 7.15
CA PRO A 125 9.00 4.09 5.75
C PRO A 125 9.22 2.59 5.48
N VAL A 126 9.90 1.89 6.40
CA VAL A 126 10.14 0.43 6.33
C VAL A 126 8.82 -0.34 6.39
N LEU A 127 7.84 0.13 7.16
CA LEU A 127 6.60 -0.61 7.41
C LEU A 127 5.61 -0.61 6.23
N HIS A 128 5.83 0.23 5.21
CA HIS A 128 4.87 0.39 4.10
C HIS A 128 5.39 -0.12 2.75
N GLY A 129 6.54 -0.80 2.71
CA GLY A 129 7.17 -1.15 1.43
C GLY A 129 7.46 0.07 0.56
N GLY A 130 7.62 1.24 1.19
CA GLY A 130 7.82 2.53 0.53
C GLY A 130 9.27 2.80 0.13
N ILE A 131 10.18 1.88 0.46
CA ILE A 131 11.51 1.85 -0.16
C ILE A 131 11.28 1.33 -1.57
N GLY A 132 11.12 2.24 -2.52
CA GLY A 132 11.21 1.88 -3.93
C GLY A 132 12.56 1.23 -4.17
N LEU A 133 12.60 0.18 -5.00
CA LEU A 133 13.86 -0.52 -5.34
C LEU A 133 14.89 0.42 -5.97
N ASP A 134 14.46 1.59 -6.44
CA ASP A 134 15.26 2.69 -6.96
C ASP A 134 16.02 3.49 -5.89
N ALA A 135 15.69 3.30 -4.61
CA ALA A 135 16.37 3.92 -3.48
C ALA A 135 17.42 3.00 -2.82
N LEU A 136 17.48 1.74 -3.22
CA LEU A 136 18.50 0.77 -2.79
C LEU A 136 19.74 0.92 -3.67
N THR A 137 20.93 0.75 -3.09
CA THR A 137 22.13 0.63 -3.93
C THR A 137 22.13 -0.72 -4.65
N ASP A 138 22.87 -0.83 -5.75
CA ASP A 138 22.92 -2.05 -6.56
C ASP A 138 23.34 -3.27 -5.72
N GLU A 139 24.23 -3.07 -4.74
CA GLU A 139 24.68 -4.14 -3.83
C GLU A 139 23.59 -4.61 -2.85
N GLU A 140 22.76 -3.68 -2.37
CA GLU A 140 21.66 -4.00 -1.46
C GLU A 140 20.53 -4.74 -2.20
N LEU A 141 20.31 -4.39 -3.47
CA LEU A 141 19.34 -5.05 -4.33
C LEU A 141 19.77 -6.50 -4.65
N GLU A 142 21.05 -6.73 -4.96
CA GLU A 142 21.59 -8.07 -5.23
C GLU A 142 21.49 -8.99 -4.01
N LEU A 143 21.74 -8.46 -2.81
CA LEU A 143 21.63 -9.22 -1.56
C LEU A 143 20.18 -9.69 -1.31
N LEU A 144 19.21 -8.81 -1.55
CA LEU A 144 17.79 -9.09 -1.36
C LEU A 144 17.28 -10.13 -2.37
N LEU A 145 17.76 -10.06 -3.62
CA LEU A 145 17.45 -11.05 -4.65
C LEU A 145 18.03 -12.43 -4.33
N ALA A 146 19.21 -12.50 -3.72
CA ALA A 146 19.82 -13.76 -3.29
C ALA A 146 19.02 -14.42 -2.15
N GLU A 147 18.52 -13.63 -1.19
CA GLU A 147 17.72 -14.12 -0.06
C GLU A 147 16.36 -14.70 -0.50
N MET A 148 15.72 -14.13 -1.51
CA MET A 148 14.45 -14.64 -2.03
C MET A 148 14.55 -15.94 -2.84
N GLN A 149 15.75 -16.29 -3.31
CA GLN A 149 15.98 -17.50 -4.12
C GLN A 149 16.40 -18.71 -3.29
N THR A 150 16.61 -18.54 -1.97
CA THR A 150 16.86 -19.59 -0.98
C THR A 150 15.60 -20.00 -0.24
#